data_AF-A0A2U9ICH5-F1
#
_entry.id   AF-A0A2U9ICH5-F1
#
_cell.length_a   1.000
_cell.length_b   1.000
_cell.length_c   1.000
_cell.angle_alpha   90.00
_cell.angle_beta   90.00
_cell.angle_gamma   90.00
#
_symmetry.space_group_name_H-M   'P 1'
#
loop_
_entity.id
_entity.type
_entity.pdbx_description
1 polymer ?
#
loop_
_entity_poly.entity_id
_entity_poly.type
_entity_poly.pdbx_seq_one_letter_code
_entity_poly.pdbx_strand_id
1 'polypeptide(L)'
;MGNPLSIMIVGQIGLPIFYTTVVGYGAIMAGISKEITGSVTYDPTLLVVKFTTYLFAIPILIAYAFTMLNTNIFSNVVPPVYDLINTFPSKLSWIRGVIIVSILGIAVGAWSLYLKGAYTYFDTWIAFISGLLGPIAGIIVADYAILRKFKINLHDVFVRKGEYTFYKGFNISAILTLIIIFPIIFSTQLHIPIPFSIYIYKMSWMSGFLMSIPLYLLLTKLFDKYKR
;
A
#
# COMPACT_ATOMS: atom_id res chain seq x y z
N MET A 1 4.26 -31.51 5.00
CA MET A 1 4.26 -30.05 4.75
C MET A 1 3.17 -29.76 3.74
N GLY A 2 2.21 -28.88 4.05
CA GLY A 2 1.11 -28.56 3.13
C GLY A 2 1.61 -27.93 1.83
N ASN A 3 0.83 -28.05 0.76
CA ASN A 3 1.11 -27.36 -0.50
C ASN A 3 1.21 -25.84 -0.21
N PRO A 4 2.33 -25.17 -0.55
CA PRO A 4 2.49 -23.74 -0.32
C PRO A 4 1.32 -22.91 -0.87
N LEU A 5 0.76 -23.31 -2.02
CA LEU A 5 -0.40 -22.66 -2.63
C LEU A 5 -1.65 -22.76 -1.75
N SER A 6 -1.90 -23.92 -1.13
CA SER A 6 -3.09 -24.08 -0.29
C SER A 6 -2.99 -23.24 0.98
N ILE A 7 -1.78 -23.09 1.53
CA ILE A 7 -1.53 -22.22 2.69
C ILE A 7 -1.77 -20.75 2.31
N MET A 8 -1.29 -20.30 1.15
CA MET A 8 -1.52 -18.95 0.65
C MET A 8 -3.01 -18.67 0.43
N ILE A 9 -3.74 -19.60 -0.18
CA ILE A 9 -5.19 -19.46 -0.44
C ILE A 9 -5.96 -19.36 0.88
N VAL A 10 -5.67 -20.22 1.85
CA VAL A 10 -6.30 -20.18 3.18
C VAL A 10 -6.04 -18.83 3.87
N GLY A 11 -4.80 -18.34 3.80
CA GLY A 11 -4.46 -17.01 4.30
C GLY A 11 -5.28 -15.90 3.63
N GLN A 12 -5.38 -15.92 2.30
CA GLN A 12 -6.10 -14.91 1.53
C GLN A 12 -7.62 -14.94 1.77
N ILE A 13 -8.21 -16.10 2.04
CA ILE A 13 -9.64 -16.21 2.40
C ILE A 13 -9.87 -15.73 3.84
N GLY A 14 -8.94 -15.98 4.75
CA GLY A 14 -9.03 -15.52 6.12
C GLY A 14 -8.99 -13.99 6.25
N LEU A 15 -8.16 -13.32 5.43
CA LEU A 15 -7.93 -11.88 5.53
C LEU A 15 -9.22 -11.02 5.45
N PRO A 16 -10.11 -11.18 4.45
CA PRO A 16 -11.37 -10.44 4.41
C PRO A 16 -12.21 -10.61 5.67
N ILE A 17 -12.31 -11.84 6.20
CA ILE A 17 -13.09 -12.11 7.40
C ILE A 17 -12.51 -11.34 8.59
N PHE A 18 -11.20 -11.47 8.84
CA PHE A 18 -10.54 -10.77 9.95
C PHE A 18 -10.63 -9.25 9.80
N TYR A 19 -10.37 -8.70 8.61
CA TYR A 19 -10.46 -7.26 8.38
C TYR A 19 -11.88 -6.74 8.54
N THR A 20 -12.89 -7.42 8.00
CA THR A 20 -14.29 -7.02 8.16
C THR A 20 -14.71 -7.07 9.64
N THR A 21 -14.28 -8.07 10.40
CA THR A 21 -14.57 -8.13 11.84
C THR A 21 -13.92 -6.97 12.61
N VAL A 22 -12.65 -6.67 12.34
CA VAL A 22 -11.95 -5.56 13.01
C VAL A 22 -12.57 -4.20 12.66
N VAL A 23 -12.87 -3.96 11.38
CA VAL A 23 -13.53 -2.73 10.93
C VAL A 23 -14.94 -2.62 11.51
N GLY A 24 -15.69 -3.73 11.54
CA GLY A 24 -17.01 -3.80 12.14
C GLY A 24 -16.98 -3.46 13.63
N TYR A 25 -16.05 -4.04 14.39
CA TYR A 25 -15.85 -3.71 15.80
C TYR A 25 -15.51 -2.23 16.00
N GLY A 26 -14.59 -1.68 15.19
CA GLY A 26 -14.24 -0.26 15.22
C GLY A 26 -15.44 0.65 14.97
N ALA A 27 -16.29 0.33 14.00
CA ALA A 27 -17.48 1.10 13.68
C ALA A 27 -18.53 1.06 14.82
N ILE A 28 -18.74 -0.12 15.42
CA ILE A 28 -19.63 -0.30 16.58
C ILE A 28 -19.14 0.54 17.76
N MET A 29 -17.84 0.46 18.08
CA MET A 29 -17.26 1.21 19.19
C MET A 29 -17.31 2.73 18.98
N ALA A 30 -17.11 3.18 17.74
CA ALA A 30 -17.28 4.60 17.38
C ALA A 30 -18.73 5.06 17.60
N GLY A 31 -19.71 4.23 17.24
CA GLY A 31 -21.15 4.48 17.49
C GLY A 31 -21.48 4.55 18.98
N ILE A 32 -21.01 3.57 19.76
CA ILE A 32 -21.19 3.53 21.23
C ILE A 32 -20.55 4.76 21.89
N SER A 33 -19.33 5.14 21.49
CA SER A 33 -18.68 6.35 22.00
C SER A 33 -19.52 7.60 21.74
N LYS A 34 -20.11 7.72 20.55
CA LYS A 34 -20.97 8.86 20.21
C LYS A 34 -22.18 8.94 21.12
N GLU A 35 -22.85 7.82 21.36
CA GLU A 35 -24.04 7.75 22.20
C GLU A 35 -23.73 8.10 23.67
N ILE A 36 -22.65 7.55 24.22
CA ILE A 36 -22.30 7.75 25.63
C ILE A 36 -21.69 9.13 25.87
N THR A 37 -20.89 9.65 24.92
CA THR A 37 -20.01 10.80 25.17
C THR A 37 -20.31 12.02 24.30
N GLY A 38 -21.33 11.95 23.44
CA GLY A 38 -21.72 13.02 22.51
C GLY A 38 -20.75 13.24 21.34
N SER A 39 -19.63 12.51 21.29
CA SER A 39 -18.57 12.67 20.29
C SER A 39 -18.03 11.32 19.83
N VAL A 40 -17.70 11.24 18.54
CA VAL A 40 -17.17 10.01 17.93
C VAL A 40 -15.69 9.90 18.22
N THR A 41 -15.28 8.81 18.89
CA THR A 41 -13.87 8.48 19.11
C THR A 41 -13.49 7.31 18.21
N TYR A 42 -12.52 7.52 17.32
CA TYR A 42 -12.00 6.50 16.42
C TYR A 42 -10.73 5.83 16.95
N ASP A 43 -10.04 6.49 17.89
CA ASP A 43 -8.77 6.00 18.42
C ASP A 43 -9.00 4.92 19.49
N PRO A 44 -8.58 3.66 19.25
CA PRO A 44 -8.78 2.56 20.19
C PRO A 44 -8.03 2.77 21.51
N THR A 45 -6.93 3.52 21.52
CA THR A 45 -6.19 3.81 22.76
C THR A 45 -7.01 4.73 23.67
N LEU A 46 -7.65 5.76 23.09
CA LEU A 46 -8.55 6.65 23.82
C LEU A 46 -9.80 5.92 24.31
N LEU A 47 -10.34 4.99 23.51
CA LEU A 47 -11.48 4.16 23.93
C LEU A 47 -11.13 3.31 25.16
N VAL A 48 -9.97 2.66 25.18
CA VAL A 48 -9.52 1.85 26.33
C VAL A 48 -9.38 2.73 27.57
N VAL A 49 -8.70 3.87 27.48
CA VAL A 49 -8.52 4.78 28.62
C VAL A 49 -9.85 5.32 29.15
N LYS A 50 -10.81 5.59 28.27
CA LYS A 50 -12.09 6.21 28.62
C LYS A 50 -13.09 5.23 29.26
N PHE A 51 -13.10 3.98 28.81
CA PHE A 51 -14.12 3.00 29.20
C PHE A 51 -13.61 1.87 30.10
N THR A 52 -12.34 1.92 30.51
CA THR A 52 -11.69 0.85 31.28
C THR A 52 -10.99 1.41 32.52
N THR A 53 -10.88 0.61 33.59
CA THR A 53 -10.08 0.98 34.77
C THR A 53 -8.59 0.76 34.53
N TYR A 54 -7.72 1.43 35.30
CA TYR A 54 -6.27 1.30 35.13
C TYR A 54 -5.75 -0.13 35.20
N LEU A 55 -6.36 -0.97 36.04
CA LEU A 55 -6.02 -2.39 36.20
C LEU A 55 -6.10 -3.16 34.88
N PHE A 56 -7.09 -2.87 34.04
CA PHE A 56 -7.26 -3.52 32.74
C PHE A 56 -6.68 -2.69 31.60
N ALA A 57 -6.72 -1.36 31.67
CA ALA A 57 -6.23 -0.48 30.61
C ALA A 57 -4.73 -0.64 30.36
N ILE A 58 -3.91 -0.71 31.42
CA ILE A 58 -2.45 -0.85 31.30
C ILE A 58 -2.05 -2.12 30.52
N PRO A 59 -2.47 -3.34 30.93
CA PRO A 59 -2.09 -4.55 30.19
C PRO A 59 -2.65 -4.57 28.76
N ILE A 60 -3.87 -4.05 28.54
CA ILE A 60 -4.45 -3.96 27.19
C ILE A 60 -3.61 -3.05 26.28
N LEU A 61 -3.22 -1.86 26.77
CA LEU A 61 -2.43 -0.90 25.99
C LEU A 61 -1.01 -1.41 25.73
N ILE A 62 -0.40 -2.14 26.67
CA ILE A 62 0.90 -2.79 26.46
C ILE A 62 0.78 -3.85 25.36
N ALA A 63 -0.22 -4.73 25.43
CA ALA A 63 -0.46 -5.75 24.41
C ALA A 63 -0.74 -5.12 23.02
N TYR A 64 -1.51 -4.03 23.00
CA TYR A 64 -1.77 -3.27 21.79
C TYR A 64 -0.48 -2.64 21.21
N ALA A 65 0.37 -2.05 22.05
CA ALA A 65 1.65 -1.49 21.64
C ALA A 65 2.59 -2.56 21.04
N PHE A 66 2.67 -3.74 21.67
CA PHE A 66 3.44 -4.87 21.12
C PHE A 66 2.88 -5.34 19.77
N THR A 67 1.57 -5.41 19.64
CA THR A 67 0.90 -5.79 18.38
C THR A 67 1.22 -4.78 17.27
N MET A 68 1.14 -3.49 17.57
CA MET A 68 1.46 -2.42 16.62
C MET A 68 2.93 -2.44 16.21
N LEU A 69 3.84 -2.68 17.15
CA LEU A 69 5.27 -2.79 16.88
C LEU A 69 5.55 -3.97 15.95
N ASN A 70 4.97 -5.14 16.25
CA ASN A 70 5.15 -6.35 15.45
C ASN A 70 4.68 -6.14 14.00
N THR A 71 3.46 -5.65 13.81
CA THR A 71 2.90 -5.41 12.46
C THR A 71 3.72 -4.35 11.70
N ASN A 72 4.16 -3.27 12.37
CA ASN A 72 4.97 -2.24 11.72
C ASN A 72 6.31 -2.78 11.21
N ILE A 73 6.99 -3.64 11.97
CA ILE A 73 8.26 -4.23 11.53
C ILE A 73 8.05 -5.06 10.26
N PHE A 74 7.12 -6.00 10.28
CA PHE A 74 6.94 -6.93 9.17
C PHE A 74 6.31 -6.31 7.93
N SER A 75 5.40 -5.35 8.09
CA SER A 75 4.68 -4.73 6.97
C SER A 75 5.37 -3.48 6.42
N ASN A 76 6.01 -2.67 7.28
CA ASN A 76 6.49 -1.34 6.90
C ASN A 76 8.01 -1.17 6.94
N VAL A 77 8.75 -2.06 7.62
CA VAL A 77 10.22 -2.01 7.65
C VAL A 77 10.83 -3.06 6.73
N VAL A 78 10.39 -4.32 6.85
CA VAL A 78 10.98 -5.44 6.11
C VAL A 78 10.92 -5.26 4.58
N PRO A 79 9.78 -4.90 3.94
CA PRO A 79 9.72 -4.75 2.49
C PRO A 79 10.68 -3.70 1.91
N PRO A 80 10.68 -2.42 2.36
CA PRO A 80 11.58 -1.42 1.81
C PRO A 80 13.06 -1.71 2.10
N VAL A 81 13.38 -2.43 3.18
CA VAL A 81 14.75 -2.90 3.45
C VAL A 81 15.19 -3.89 2.38
N TYR A 82 14.34 -4.86 2.02
CA TYR A 82 14.64 -5.77 0.92
C TYR A 82 14.74 -5.06 -0.43
N ASP A 83 13.84 -4.12 -0.73
CA ASP A 83 13.91 -3.33 -1.97
C ASP A 83 15.24 -2.59 -2.08
N LEU A 84 15.68 -1.97 -0.97
CA LEU A 84 16.92 -1.21 -0.92
C LEU A 84 18.16 -2.10 -1.10
N ILE A 85 18.20 -3.26 -0.44
CA ILE A 85 19.32 -4.22 -0.53
C ILE A 85 19.37 -4.88 -1.91
N ASN A 86 18.22 -5.22 -2.49
CA ASN A 86 18.15 -5.78 -3.84
C ASN A 86 18.55 -4.76 -4.90
N THR A 87 18.33 -3.46 -4.65
CA THR A 87 18.77 -2.38 -5.54
C THR A 87 20.28 -2.12 -5.45
N PHE A 88 20.86 -2.19 -4.24
CA PHE A 88 22.29 -1.94 -4.01
C PHE A 88 23.00 -3.07 -3.25
N PRO A 89 23.03 -4.30 -3.81
CA PRO A 89 23.43 -5.50 -3.08
C PRO A 89 24.90 -5.50 -2.66
N SER A 90 25.79 -4.82 -3.39
CA SER A 90 27.22 -4.71 -3.04
C SER A 90 27.53 -3.61 -2.01
N LYS A 91 26.57 -2.73 -1.69
CA LYS A 91 26.80 -1.55 -0.84
C LYS A 91 26.10 -1.64 0.52
N LEU A 92 24.99 -2.38 0.59
CA LEU A 92 24.10 -2.38 1.74
C LEU A 92 23.94 -3.78 2.33
N SER A 93 24.08 -3.84 3.65
CA SER A 93 23.72 -5.01 4.46
C SER A 93 22.33 -4.83 5.05
N TRP A 94 21.75 -5.92 5.56
CA TRP A 94 20.47 -5.90 6.27
C TRP A 94 20.38 -4.79 7.34
N ILE A 95 21.36 -4.75 8.25
CA ILE A 95 21.39 -3.79 9.35
C ILE A 95 21.46 -2.35 8.83
N ARG A 96 22.30 -2.08 7.82
CA ARG A 96 22.39 -0.74 7.22
C ARG A 96 21.07 -0.35 6.55
N GLY A 97 20.42 -1.29 5.86
CA GLY A 97 19.11 -1.08 5.26
C GLY A 97 18.05 -0.72 6.30
N VAL A 98 17.97 -1.47 7.40
CA VAL A 98 17.04 -1.17 8.52
C VAL A 98 17.26 0.24 9.05
N ILE A 99 18.52 0.62 9.33
CA ILE A 99 18.84 1.96 9.86
C ILE A 99 18.38 3.05 8.88
N ILE A 100 18.71 2.91 7.59
CA ILE A 100 18.34 3.89 6.56
C ILE A 100 16.82 4.02 6.45
N VAL A 101 16.10 2.90 6.33
CA VAL A 101 14.64 2.87 6.22
C VAL A 101 13.98 3.49 7.46
N SER A 102 14.46 3.18 8.67
CA SER A 102 13.93 3.75 9.91
C SER A 102 14.13 5.27 9.97
N ILE A 103 15.33 5.77 9.62
CA ILE A 103 15.61 7.22 9.59
C ILE A 103 14.72 7.91 8.56
N LEU A 104 14.62 7.36 7.34
CA LEU A 104 13.77 7.93 6.29
C LEU A 104 12.29 7.94 6.69
N GLY A 105 11.80 6.86 7.30
CA GLY A 105 10.42 6.78 7.79
C GLY A 105 10.09 7.86 8.82
N ILE A 106 11.01 8.13 9.76
CA ILE A 106 10.86 9.22 10.75
C ILE A 106 10.92 10.58 10.05
N ALA A 107 11.88 10.77 9.13
CA ALA A 107 12.12 12.03 8.43
C ALA A 107 10.97 12.45 7.51
N VAL A 108 10.24 11.50 6.91
CA VAL A 108 9.03 11.77 6.13
C VAL A 108 7.95 12.49 6.98
N GLY A 109 7.96 12.29 8.30
CA GLY A 109 7.12 13.09 9.20
C GLY A 109 5.62 12.85 9.05
N ALA A 110 5.18 11.76 8.41
CA ALA A 110 3.77 11.46 8.18
C ALA A 110 2.95 11.36 9.48
N TRP A 111 3.60 11.01 10.60
CA TRP A 111 3.01 11.00 11.93
C TRP A 111 2.48 12.37 12.37
N SER A 112 3.07 13.47 11.87
CA SER A 112 2.60 14.84 12.18
C SER A 112 1.22 15.14 11.60
N LEU A 113 0.81 14.45 10.52
CA LEU A 113 -0.52 14.59 9.94
C LEU A 113 -1.58 13.94 10.83
N TYR A 114 -1.23 12.89 11.57
CA TYR A 114 -2.13 12.27 12.55
C TYR A 114 -2.44 13.22 13.71
N LEU A 115 -1.51 14.10 14.09
CA LEU A 115 -1.75 15.15 15.10
C LEU A 115 -2.85 16.13 14.68
N LYS A 116 -3.11 16.27 13.38
CA LYS A 116 -4.21 17.09 12.83
C LYS A 116 -5.55 16.33 12.78
N GLY A 117 -5.60 15.11 13.31
CA GLY A 117 -6.77 14.24 13.36
C GLY A 117 -6.69 13.06 12.38
N ALA A 118 -7.26 11.93 12.80
CA ALA A 118 -7.27 10.68 12.02
C ALA A 118 -7.89 10.85 10.63
N TYR A 119 -9.00 11.60 10.53
CA TYR A 119 -9.65 11.87 9.25
C TYR A 119 -8.71 12.58 8.26
N THR A 120 -8.03 13.64 8.72
CA THR A 120 -7.03 14.37 7.92
C THR A 120 -5.91 13.46 7.46
N TYR A 121 -5.41 12.58 8.33
CA TYR A 121 -4.37 11.60 7.97
C TYR A 121 -4.83 10.65 6.85
N PHE A 122 -6.06 10.13 6.91
CA PHE A 122 -6.62 9.26 5.88
C PHE A 122 -6.82 9.98 4.54
N ASP A 123 -7.48 11.13 4.54
CA ASP A 123 -7.82 11.88 3.32
C ASP A 123 -6.60 12.51 2.63
N THR A 124 -5.50 12.69 3.36
CA THR A 124 -4.26 13.27 2.81
C THR A 124 -3.22 12.19 2.55
N TRP A 125 -2.59 11.66 3.59
CA TRP A 125 -1.45 10.76 3.48
C TRP A 125 -1.82 9.42 2.86
N ILE A 126 -2.85 8.75 3.40
CA ILE A 126 -3.24 7.42 2.94
C ILE A 126 -3.82 7.50 1.52
N ALA A 127 -4.66 8.48 1.22
CA ALA A 127 -5.20 8.68 -0.12
C ALA A 127 -4.10 9.00 -1.15
N PHE A 128 -3.07 9.78 -0.77
CA PHE A 128 -1.91 10.07 -1.61
C PHE A 128 -1.11 8.80 -1.94
N ILE A 129 -0.69 8.05 -0.92
CA ILE A 129 0.06 6.80 -1.13
C ILE A 129 -0.77 5.78 -1.90
N SER A 130 -2.06 5.68 -1.61
CA SER A 130 -3.02 4.84 -2.34
C SER A 130 -3.07 5.17 -3.83
N GLY A 131 -3.08 6.46 -4.19
CA GLY A 131 -3.07 6.92 -5.57
C GLY A 131 -1.76 6.65 -6.32
N LEU A 132 -0.65 6.53 -5.60
CA LEU A 132 0.63 6.12 -6.18
C LEU A 132 0.72 4.60 -6.40
N LEU A 133 0.28 3.82 -5.41
CA LEU A 133 0.44 2.37 -5.42
C LEU A 133 -0.62 1.65 -6.27
N GLY A 134 -1.84 2.18 -6.38
CA GLY A 134 -2.90 1.61 -7.21
C GLY A 134 -2.48 1.39 -8.67
N PRO A 135 -1.97 2.42 -9.37
CA PRO A 135 -1.45 2.28 -10.73
C PRO A 135 -0.31 1.29 -10.89
N ILE A 136 0.61 1.25 -9.93
CA ILE A 136 1.74 0.30 -9.95
C ILE A 136 1.21 -1.13 -9.86
N ALA A 137 0.28 -1.39 -8.94
CA ALA A 137 -0.36 -2.69 -8.80
C ALA A 137 -1.13 -3.09 -10.08
N GLY A 138 -1.83 -2.15 -10.71
CA GLY A 138 -2.55 -2.41 -11.96
C GLY A 138 -1.60 -2.77 -13.11
N ILE A 139 -0.46 -2.07 -13.24
CA ILE A 139 0.59 -2.43 -14.21
C ILE A 139 1.14 -3.84 -13.95
N ILE A 140 1.46 -4.16 -12.70
CA ILE A 140 1.98 -5.49 -12.32
C ILE A 140 0.97 -6.59 -12.67
N VAL A 141 -0.31 -6.39 -12.36
CA VAL A 141 -1.37 -7.36 -12.67
C VAL A 141 -1.55 -7.49 -14.20
N ALA A 142 -1.57 -6.38 -14.93
CA ALA A 142 -1.70 -6.39 -16.38
C ALA A 142 -0.51 -7.12 -17.03
N ASP A 143 0.71 -6.88 -16.57
CA ASP A 143 1.90 -7.54 -17.09
C ASP A 143 1.93 -9.02 -16.75
N TYR A 144 1.81 -9.37 -15.47
CA TYR A 144 1.99 -10.74 -14.99
C TYR A 144 0.80 -11.65 -15.31
N ALA A 145 -0.43 -11.23 -14.97
CA ALA A 145 -1.60 -12.08 -15.11
C ALA A 145 -2.15 -12.08 -16.54
N ILE A 146 -2.20 -10.92 -17.21
CA ILE A 146 -2.85 -10.79 -18.52
C ILE A 146 -1.87 -11.06 -19.66
N LEU A 147 -0.76 -10.31 -19.74
CA LEU A 147 0.19 -10.45 -20.85
C LEU A 147 0.98 -11.75 -20.76
N ARG A 148 1.50 -12.07 -19.57
CA ARG A 148 2.39 -13.20 -19.33
C ARG A 148 1.67 -14.48 -18.87
N LYS A 149 0.36 -14.42 -18.61
CA LYS A 149 -0.46 -15.56 -18.20
C LYS A 149 0.14 -16.33 -17.03
N PHE A 150 0.58 -15.61 -16.00
CA PHE A 150 1.22 -16.13 -14.78
C PHE A 150 2.57 -16.83 -14.99
N LYS A 151 3.23 -16.63 -16.14
CA LYS A 151 4.55 -17.19 -16.44
C LYS A 151 5.64 -16.12 -16.33
N ILE A 152 6.62 -16.34 -15.46
CA ILE A 152 7.81 -15.50 -15.32
C ILE A 152 9.05 -16.35 -15.61
N ASN A 153 9.97 -15.82 -16.40
CA ASN A 153 11.29 -16.39 -16.58
C ASN A 153 12.18 -15.97 -15.40
N LEU A 154 12.29 -16.84 -14.40
CA LEU A 154 13.04 -16.54 -13.17
C LEU A 154 14.52 -16.22 -13.44
N HIS A 155 15.14 -16.89 -14.43
CA HIS A 155 16.53 -16.64 -14.78
C HIS A 155 16.71 -15.18 -15.24
N ASP A 156 15.81 -14.70 -16.09
CA ASP A 156 15.94 -13.37 -16.69
C ASP A 156 15.69 -12.22 -15.70
N VAL A 157 15.06 -12.49 -14.55
CA VAL A 157 14.89 -11.52 -13.46
C VAL A 157 16.23 -11.12 -12.83
N PHE A 158 17.22 -12.04 -12.81
CA PHE A 158 18.49 -11.84 -12.11
C PHE A 158 19.67 -11.47 -13.04
N VAL A 159 19.45 -11.40 -14.35
CA VAL A 159 20.49 -11.06 -15.33
C VAL A 159 20.29 -9.64 -15.88
N ARG A 160 21.39 -8.93 -16.14
CA ARG A 160 21.35 -7.55 -16.64
C ARG A 160 20.78 -7.41 -18.06
N LYS A 161 20.96 -8.44 -18.88
CA LYS A 161 20.52 -8.49 -20.29
C LYS A 161 19.65 -9.72 -20.46
N GLY A 162 18.34 -9.52 -20.47
CA GLY A 162 17.33 -10.57 -20.63
C GLY A 162 16.01 -9.99 -21.11
N GLU A 163 14.95 -10.78 -21.00
CA GLU A 163 13.59 -10.42 -21.40
C GLU A 163 13.10 -9.12 -20.74
N TYR A 164 13.51 -8.86 -19.49
CA TYR A 164 13.07 -7.71 -18.68
C TYR A 164 13.96 -6.46 -18.80
N THR A 165 14.92 -6.42 -19.73
CA THR A 165 15.80 -5.24 -19.88
C THR A 165 15.11 -4.07 -20.59
N PHE A 166 14.04 -4.32 -21.36
CA PHE A 166 13.28 -3.29 -22.10
C PHE A 166 14.18 -2.27 -22.83
N TYR A 167 13.90 -0.97 -22.77
CA TYR A 167 14.72 0.07 -23.38
C TYR A 167 15.66 0.67 -22.33
N LYS A 168 16.97 0.39 -22.46
CA LYS A 168 18.02 0.86 -21.52
C LYS A 168 17.75 0.51 -20.05
N GLY A 169 17.05 -0.58 -19.76
CA GLY A 169 16.67 -0.99 -18.40
C GLY A 169 15.27 -0.52 -17.98
N PHE A 170 14.54 0.20 -18.84
CA PHE A 170 13.25 0.80 -18.49
C PHE A 170 12.12 0.32 -19.39
N ASN A 171 11.02 -0.09 -18.76
CA ASN A 171 9.76 -0.34 -19.45
C ASN A 171 9.06 0.99 -19.72
N ILE A 172 9.14 1.46 -20.96
CA ILE A 172 8.59 2.76 -21.37
C ILE A 172 7.07 2.76 -21.29
N SER A 173 6.41 1.64 -21.62
CA SER A 173 4.96 1.48 -21.51
C SER A 173 4.49 1.64 -20.05
N ALA A 174 5.21 1.07 -19.08
CA ALA A 174 4.91 1.22 -17.66
C ALA A 174 5.12 2.66 -17.18
N ILE A 175 6.25 3.28 -17.54
CA ILE A 175 6.56 4.67 -17.15
C ILE A 175 5.52 5.64 -17.70
N LEU A 176 5.19 5.53 -19.00
CA LEU A 176 4.17 6.37 -19.63
C LEU A 176 2.80 6.16 -19.00
N THR A 177 2.44 4.92 -18.64
CA THR A 177 1.19 4.64 -17.91
C THR A 177 1.16 5.43 -16.60
N LEU A 178 2.23 5.39 -15.81
CA LEU A 178 2.29 6.14 -14.54
C LEU A 178 2.21 7.65 -14.75
N ILE A 179 2.96 8.19 -15.73
CA ILE A 179 2.96 9.63 -16.05
C ILE A 179 1.57 10.12 -16.47
N ILE A 180 0.81 9.31 -17.21
CA ILE A 180 -0.53 9.68 -17.69
C ILE A 180 -1.58 9.51 -16.59
N ILE A 181 -1.52 8.44 -15.80
CA ILE A 181 -2.52 8.15 -14.76
C ILE A 181 -2.38 9.09 -13.55
N PHE A 182 -1.15 9.48 -13.20
CA PHE A 182 -0.89 10.36 -12.05
C PHE A 182 -1.74 11.66 -12.05
N PRO A 183 -1.72 12.51 -13.10
CA PRO A 183 -2.51 13.73 -13.11
C PRO A 183 -4.03 13.47 -13.14
N ILE A 184 -4.48 12.29 -13.59
CA ILE A 184 -5.89 11.92 -13.58
C ILE A 184 -6.34 11.64 -12.14
N ILE A 185 -5.56 10.86 -11.38
CA ILE A 185 -5.86 10.53 -9.99
C ILE A 185 -5.82 11.77 -9.10
N PHE A 186 -4.79 12.60 -9.27
CA PHE A 186 -4.57 13.80 -8.48
C PHE A 186 -5.23 15.05 -9.07
N SER A 187 -6.18 14.88 -10.00
CA SER A 187 -6.82 15.98 -10.70
C SER A 187 -7.51 16.98 -9.76
N THR A 188 -8.11 16.52 -8.65
CA THR A 188 -8.68 17.41 -7.63
C THR A 188 -7.63 18.29 -6.97
N GLN A 189 -6.48 17.73 -6.58
CA GLN A 189 -5.39 18.45 -5.91
C GLN A 189 -4.66 19.39 -6.88
N LEU A 190 -4.57 18.99 -8.15
CA LEU A 190 -3.93 19.75 -9.21
C LEU A 190 -4.86 20.77 -9.88
N HIS A 191 -6.11 20.88 -9.43
CA HIS A 191 -7.12 21.78 -10.00
C HIS A 191 -7.35 21.55 -11.51
N ILE A 192 -7.23 20.30 -11.96
CA ILE A 192 -7.48 19.90 -13.35
C ILE A 192 -8.98 19.61 -13.48
N PRO A 193 -9.71 20.23 -14.42
CA PRO A 193 -11.16 20.09 -14.55
C PRO A 193 -11.55 18.74 -15.19
N ILE A 194 -11.42 17.65 -14.43
CA ILE A 194 -11.87 16.31 -14.82
C ILE A 194 -13.22 16.02 -14.14
N PRO A 195 -14.25 15.58 -14.89
CA PRO A 195 -15.49 15.12 -14.30
C PRO A 195 -15.25 14.03 -13.25
N PHE A 196 -15.99 14.09 -12.13
CA PHE A 196 -15.87 13.13 -11.03
C PHE A 196 -14.50 13.06 -10.34
N SER A 197 -13.61 14.06 -10.51
CA SER A 197 -12.25 14.08 -9.92
C SER A 197 -12.23 13.80 -8.41
N ILE A 198 -13.19 14.34 -7.65
CA ILE A 198 -13.30 14.10 -6.21
C ILE A 198 -13.49 12.61 -5.89
N TYR A 199 -14.32 11.91 -6.67
CA TYR A 199 -14.56 10.48 -6.49
C TYR A 199 -13.35 9.65 -6.93
N ILE A 200 -12.68 10.05 -8.01
CA ILE A 200 -11.44 9.43 -8.47
C ILE A 200 -10.38 9.50 -7.36
N TYR A 201 -10.22 10.65 -6.71
CA TYR A 201 -9.26 10.79 -5.63
C TYR A 201 -9.68 10.04 -4.36
N LYS A 202 -10.97 10.08 -3.97
CA LYS A 202 -11.46 9.32 -2.81
C LYS A 202 -11.31 7.81 -2.98
N MET A 203 -11.32 7.33 -4.21
CA MET A 203 -11.05 5.93 -4.57
C MET A 203 -9.69 5.76 -5.26
N SER A 204 -8.70 6.58 -4.91
CA SER A 204 -7.43 6.71 -5.64
C SER A 204 -6.74 5.38 -5.95
N TRP A 205 -6.74 4.45 -4.99
CA TRP A 205 -6.20 3.11 -5.21
C TRP A 205 -6.93 2.35 -6.32
N MET A 206 -8.27 2.28 -6.23
CA MET A 206 -9.09 1.48 -7.13
C MET A 206 -9.21 2.12 -8.52
N SER A 207 -9.36 3.45 -8.58
CA SER A 207 -9.35 4.18 -9.84
C SER A 207 -7.98 4.04 -10.53
N GLY A 208 -6.87 4.20 -9.81
CA GLY A 208 -5.54 4.02 -10.38
C GLY A 208 -5.26 2.60 -10.85
N PHE A 209 -5.66 1.61 -10.07
CA PHE A 209 -5.55 0.20 -10.43
C PHE A 209 -6.32 -0.11 -11.72
N LEU A 210 -7.61 0.25 -11.78
CA LEU A 210 -8.47 -0.08 -12.91
C LEU A 210 -8.11 0.71 -14.18
N MET A 211 -7.68 1.97 -14.06
CA MET A 211 -7.31 2.79 -15.23
C MET A 211 -5.93 2.42 -15.80
N SER A 212 -4.97 2.03 -14.95
CA SER A 212 -3.63 1.67 -15.40
C SER A 212 -3.58 0.37 -16.20
N ILE A 213 -4.44 -0.61 -15.91
CA ILE A 213 -4.51 -1.89 -16.64
C ILE A 213 -4.72 -1.68 -18.16
N PRO A 214 -5.84 -1.10 -18.64
CA PRO A 214 -6.08 -0.95 -20.06
C PRO A 214 -5.06 -0.04 -20.74
N LEU A 215 -4.62 1.02 -20.05
CA LEU A 215 -3.62 1.94 -20.60
C LEU A 215 -2.27 1.25 -20.80
N TYR A 216 -1.80 0.48 -19.82
CA TYR A 216 -0.57 -0.28 -19.92
C TYR A 216 -0.63 -1.31 -21.05
N LEU A 217 -1.75 -2.05 -21.17
CA LEU A 217 -1.95 -3.02 -22.25
C LEU A 217 -1.94 -2.34 -23.63
N LEU A 218 -2.56 -1.17 -23.76
CA LEU A 218 -2.57 -0.39 -24.99
C LEU A 218 -1.15 0.08 -25.35
N LEU A 219 -0.45 0.72 -24.41
CA LEU A 219 0.90 1.24 -24.63
C LEU A 219 1.88 0.12 -24.96
N THR A 220 1.80 -1.02 -24.26
CA THR A 220 2.62 -2.20 -24.55
C THR A 220 2.37 -2.72 -25.97
N LYS A 221 1.12 -2.72 -26.45
CA LYS A 221 0.80 -3.12 -27.83
C LYS A 221 1.36 -2.14 -28.88
N LEU A 222 1.45 -0.86 -28.55
CA LEU A 222 1.95 0.20 -29.44
C LEU A 222 3.48 0.24 -29.49
N PHE A 223 4.14 0.21 -28.33
CA PHE A 223 5.59 0.41 -28.20
C PHE A 223 6.37 -0.91 -28.15
N ASP A 224 5.85 -1.96 -27.52
CA ASP A 224 6.56 -3.23 -27.30
C ASP A 224 6.16 -4.33 -28.29
N LYS A 225 5.65 -3.94 -29.46
CA LYS A 225 5.25 -4.83 -30.57
C LYS A 225 6.38 -5.75 -31.07
N TYR A 226 7.62 -5.57 -30.59
CA TYR A 226 8.84 -6.21 -31.09
C TYR A 226 9.62 -7.03 -30.04
N LYS A 227 9.07 -7.35 -28.86
CA LYS A 227 9.79 -8.12 -27.82
C LYS A 227 8.99 -9.29 -27.22
N ARG A 228 8.14 -9.94 -28.02
CA ARG A 228 7.57 -11.26 -27.68
C ARG A 228 8.32 -12.38 -28.38
#